data_AF-A0A1G8PUI6-F1
#
_entry.id   AF-A0A1G8PUI6-F1
#
_cell.length_a   1.000
_cell.length_b   1.000
_cell.length_c   1.000
_cell.angle_alpha   90.00
_cell.angle_beta   90.00
_cell.angle_gamma   90.00
#
_symmetry.space_group_name_H-M   'P 1'
#
loop_
_entity.id
_entity.type
_entity.pdbx_description
1 polymer ?
#
loop_
_entity_poly.entity_id
_entity_poly.type
_entity_poly.pdbx_seq_one_letter_code
_entity_poly.pdbx_strand_id
1 'polypeptide(L)'
;MADMYDELSNIINGIETNPAKEEILQILDKYKKITDSIDREALKLKQMGNKKDMLAQLNRLRKRAAQDLTELAKSAENFARIAAPKSNLSGRELANNFIKKQSKYVDDKGEVIQIFDLIPKDREKIKEITEKVTAEMLRDVRMINDSWRKRFDGVVRSGINDVRGINLIKRPGIRGGTTTGKEIGSRLYQEIRNSGLKLIDSIGRKWEPDRYIRMFARTRTRELQTQGIENRMNDYGFDLVQISEHVDIDGMDICNIYESNVYSLSGDHPDYPKLDARPPFHPNCAHVMTPWIEKYQKKVKENISPDNNGASGYSKEYKKLHPELNDDVIEKLEKTHLKVLERGKETGTEHLSLINKSDGLPAFKDLSGGKSSVEFTPELVDKLKNSSKNSIIMVHNHPGSSSFSSDDLKVLNNFDSIYSMTIEGHNGRKYSCMMSDGKKVNSDSKVNRLYSQHKYRHHEKFRDKVLNGELSSQEAWQEHSHELMTSLADELGWVYRRILPEGE
;
A
#
# COMPACT_ATOMS: atom_id res chain seq x y z
N MET A 1 5.23 -9.41 18.66
CA MET A 1 4.63 -8.75 17.49
C MET A 1 4.75 -7.24 17.68
N ALA A 2 6.01 -6.76 17.76
CA ALA A 2 6.30 -5.36 17.50
C ALA A 2 6.20 -5.18 15.99
N ASP A 3 5.58 -4.10 15.54
CA ASP A 3 5.19 -3.85 14.15
C ASP A 3 6.41 -3.77 13.23
N MET A 4 6.55 -4.74 12.32
CA MET A 4 7.45 -4.70 11.16
C MET A 4 7.23 -3.42 10.31
N TYR A 5 6.03 -2.83 10.37
CA TYR A 5 5.65 -1.61 9.66
C TYR A 5 6.19 -0.31 10.26
N ASP A 6 6.40 -0.23 11.58
CA ASP A 6 6.99 0.98 12.18
C ASP A 6 8.49 1.07 11.88
N GLU A 7 9.16 -0.08 11.69
CA GLU A 7 10.57 -0.18 11.30
C GLU A 7 10.77 0.01 9.78
N LEU A 8 9.87 -0.48 8.94
CA LEU A 8 9.89 -0.26 7.47
C LEU A 8 9.66 1.21 7.07
N SER A 9 8.96 2.00 7.90
CA SER A 9 8.69 3.43 7.62
C SER A 9 9.96 4.30 7.57
N ASN A 10 11.08 3.83 8.11
CA ASN A 10 12.37 4.53 8.05
C ASN A 10 13.12 4.29 6.74
N ILE A 11 12.63 3.41 5.86
CA ILE A 11 13.31 2.99 4.62
C ILE A 11 12.64 3.60 3.36
N ILE A 12 11.40 4.10 3.46
CA ILE A 12 10.61 4.59 2.32
C ILE A 12 10.41 6.11 2.40
N ASN A 13 11.28 6.89 1.72
CA ASN A 13 11.12 8.28 1.22
C ASN A 13 10.22 9.30 1.97
N GLY A 14 9.96 9.20 3.29
CA GLY A 14 9.21 10.15 4.12
C GLY A 14 7.70 10.34 3.80
N ILE A 15 7.27 10.03 2.57
CA ILE A 15 5.90 10.23 2.05
C ILE A 15 4.87 9.35 2.76
N GLU A 16 5.27 8.17 3.24
CA GLU A 16 4.36 7.21 3.89
C GLU A 16 4.16 7.47 5.38
N THR A 17 4.92 8.38 5.98
CA THR A 17 4.84 8.62 7.43
C THR A 17 3.51 9.25 7.82
N ASN A 18 2.88 8.73 8.87
CA ASN A 18 1.60 9.25 9.35
C ASN A 18 1.83 10.62 10.04
N PRO A 19 1.11 11.69 9.65
CA PRO A 19 1.35 13.03 10.17
C PRO A 19 1.06 13.19 11.67
N ALA A 20 0.24 12.31 12.24
CA ALA A 20 -0.12 12.31 13.65
C ALA A 20 0.60 11.20 14.45
N LYS A 21 1.74 10.68 13.97
CA LYS A 21 2.47 9.56 14.60
C LYS A 21 2.71 9.75 16.10
N GLU A 22 3.15 10.94 16.51
CA GLU A 22 3.42 11.26 17.91
C GLU A 22 2.14 11.24 18.75
N GLU A 23 1.08 11.88 18.28
CA GLU A 23 -0.21 11.92 18.96
C GLU A 23 -0.84 10.53 19.07
N ILE A 24 -0.67 9.69 18.03
CA ILE A 24 -1.08 8.28 18.03
C ILE A 24 -0.35 7.51 19.13
N LEU A 25 0.98 7.66 19.25
CA LEU A 25 1.76 6.97 20.28
C LEU A 25 1.35 7.42 21.69
N GLN A 26 1.10 8.72 21.89
CA GLN A 26 0.65 9.26 23.17
C GLN A 26 -0.72 8.71 23.59
N ILE A 27 -1.70 8.67 22.68
CA ILE A 27 -3.02 8.15 23.03
C ILE A 27 -2.98 6.64 23.29
N LEU A 28 -2.17 5.88 22.54
CA LEU A 28 -1.98 4.44 22.76
C LEU A 28 -1.38 4.13 24.13
N ASP A 29 -0.35 4.87 24.54
CA ASP A 29 0.23 4.75 25.87
C ASP A 29 -0.81 5.05 26.97
N LYS A 30 -1.66 6.07 26.75
CA LYS A 30 -2.73 6.42 27.70
C LYS A 30 -3.77 5.31 27.84
N TYR A 31 -4.24 4.74 26.72
CA TYR A 31 -5.16 3.59 26.74
C TYR A 31 -4.55 2.41 27.49
N LYS A 32 -3.29 2.05 27.19
CA LYS A 32 -2.58 0.95 27.84
C LYS A 32 -2.48 1.14 29.36
N LYS A 33 -1.99 2.31 29.80
CA LYS A 33 -1.86 2.65 31.23
C LYS A 33 -3.18 2.54 31.99
N ILE A 34 -4.27 2.97 31.37
CA ILE A 34 -5.61 2.93 31.98
C ILE A 34 -6.14 1.50 32.02
N THR A 35 -5.99 0.73 30.95
CA THR A 35 -6.34 -0.70 30.96
C THR A 35 -5.58 -1.45 32.04
N ASP A 36 -4.28 -1.23 32.17
CA ASP A 36 -3.44 -1.87 33.19
C ASP A 36 -3.79 -1.41 34.62
N SER A 37 -4.21 -0.15 34.80
CA SER A 37 -4.72 0.36 36.09
C SER A 37 -5.98 -0.38 36.52
N ILE A 38 -6.96 -0.46 35.62
CA ILE A 38 -8.25 -1.09 35.90
C ILE A 38 -8.08 -2.60 36.09
N ASP A 39 -7.26 -3.25 35.28
CA ASP A 39 -6.99 -4.69 35.39
C ASP A 39 -6.34 -5.06 36.72
N ARG A 40 -5.33 -4.29 37.16
CA ARG A 40 -4.70 -4.48 38.48
C ARG A 40 -5.69 -4.32 39.63
N GLU A 41 -6.63 -3.38 39.52
CA GLU A 41 -7.67 -3.20 40.53
C GLU A 41 -8.70 -4.35 40.51
N ALA A 42 -9.03 -4.87 39.33
CA ALA A 42 -9.91 -6.02 39.17
C ALA A 42 -9.27 -7.32 39.70
N LEU A 43 -7.96 -7.50 39.52
CA LEU A 43 -7.23 -8.69 39.96
C LEU A 43 -7.36 -8.96 41.46
N LYS A 44 -7.49 -7.90 42.26
CA LYS A 44 -7.69 -7.98 43.73
C LYS A 44 -8.94 -8.76 44.12
N LEU A 45 -9.94 -8.87 43.24
CA LEU A 45 -11.15 -9.65 43.49
C LEU A 45 -10.83 -11.12 43.80
N LYS A 46 -9.78 -11.69 43.19
CA LYS A 46 -9.36 -13.09 43.39
C LYS A 46 -8.95 -13.41 44.82
N GLN A 47 -8.54 -12.39 45.59
CA GLN A 47 -8.04 -12.54 46.96
C GLN A 47 -9.17 -12.46 47.99
N MET A 48 -10.37 -12.02 47.58
CA MET A 48 -11.48 -11.76 48.50
C MET A 48 -12.20 -13.07 48.86
N GLY A 49 -12.34 -13.32 50.16
CA GLY A 49 -13.00 -14.52 50.68
C GLY A 49 -14.46 -14.35 51.07
N ASN A 50 -14.93 -13.10 51.23
CA ASN A 50 -16.27 -12.81 51.75
C ASN A 50 -17.02 -11.74 50.93
N LYS A 51 -18.35 -11.73 51.11
CA LYS A 51 -19.29 -10.86 50.38
C LYS A 51 -19.03 -9.37 50.60
N LYS A 52 -18.77 -8.95 51.85
CA LYS A 52 -18.56 -7.55 52.21
C LYS A 52 -17.35 -6.98 51.47
N ASP A 53 -16.25 -7.71 51.48
CA ASP A 53 -15.00 -7.29 50.87
C ASP A 53 -15.08 -7.31 49.33
N MET A 54 -15.76 -8.29 48.74
CA MET A 54 -16.04 -8.31 47.30
C MET A 54 -16.85 -7.08 46.86
N LEU A 55 -17.94 -6.73 47.57
CA LEU A 55 -18.74 -5.55 47.26
C LEU A 55 -17.94 -4.26 47.41
N ALA A 56 -17.15 -4.15 48.49
CA ALA A 56 -16.26 -3.01 48.69
C ALA A 56 -15.25 -2.90 47.54
N GLN A 57 -14.67 -4.02 47.10
CA GLN A 57 -13.70 -4.05 46.01
C GLN A 57 -14.33 -3.69 44.65
N LEU A 58 -15.51 -4.21 44.32
CA LEU A 58 -16.23 -3.85 43.09
C LEU A 58 -16.60 -2.36 43.06
N ASN A 59 -17.03 -1.79 44.20
CA ASN A 59 -17.29 -0.35 44.29
C ASN A 59 -16.01 0.49 44.14
N ARG A 60 -14.89 0.06 44.70
CA ARG A 60 -13.57 0.70 44.48
C ARG A 60 -13.16 0.65 43.02
N LEU A 61 -13.27 -0.52 42.38
CA LEU A 61 -13.01 -0.71 40.96
C LEU A 61 -13.87 0.21 40.10
N ARG A 62 -15.18 0.26 40.38
CA ARG A 62 -16.13 1.14 39.67
C ARG A 62 -15.74 2.61 39.76
N LYS A 63 -15.37 3.07 40.96
CA LYS A 63 -14.96 4.47 41.19
C LYS A 63 -13.64 4.78 40.46
N ARG A 64 -12.65 3.89 40.55
CA ARG A 64 -11.36 4.03 39.85
C ARG A 64 -11.55 4.07 38.35
N ALA A 65 -12.27 3.11 37.78
CA ALA A 65 -12.53 3.07 36.35
C ALA A 65 -13.32 4.30 35.87
N ALA A 66 -14.27 4.81 36.65
CA ALA A 66 -14.99 6.04 36.30
C ALA A 66 -14.04 7.25 36.23
N GLN A 67 -13.05 7.34 37.12
CA GLN A 67 -12.03 8.40 37.09
C GLN A 67 -11.10 8.21 35.88
N ASP A 68 -10.55 7.02 35.71
CA ASP A 68 -9.60 6.70 34.64
C ASP A 68 -10.24 6.90 33.26
N LEU A 69 -11.45 6.39 33.02
CA LEU A 69 -12.16 6.56 31.75
C LEU A 69 -12.58 8.02 31.49
N THR A 70 -12.79 8.82 32.53
CA THR A 70 -13.04 10.27 32.37
C THR A 70 -11.77 10.98 31.91
N GLU A 71 -10.62 10.61 32.47
CA GLU A 71 -9.33 11.15 32.04
C GLU A 71 -9.00 10.73 30.61
N LEU A 72 -9.24 9.46 30.28
CA LEU A 72 -9.08 8.93 28.93
C LEU A 72 -9.93 9.70 27.90
N ALA A 73 -11.20 9.97 28.23
CA ALA A 73 -12.08 10.73 27.36
C ALA A 73 -11.50 12.10 27.03
N LYS A 74 -10.95 12.82 28.02
CA LYS A 74 -10.27 14.10 27.79
C LYS A 74 -9.04 13.95 26.89
N SER A 75 -8.19 12.94 27.13
CA SER A 75 -7.02 12.67 26.29
C SER A 75 -7.40 12.32 24.85
N ALA A 76 -8.46 11.54 24.65
CA ALA A 76 -8.95 11.16 23.33
C ALA A 76 -9.58 12.35 22.58
N GLU A 77 -10.29 13.24 23.28
CA GLU A 77 -10.77 14.49 22.70
C GLU A 77 -9.61 15.43 22.32
N ASN A 78 -8.57 15.52 23.15
CA ASN A 78 -7.38 16.28 22.83
C ASN A 78 -6.65 15.71 21.60
N PHE A 79 -6.53 14.38 21.54
CA PHE A 79 -6.02 13.68 20.35
C PHE A 79 -6.80 14.09 19.09
N ALA A 80 -8.13 14.04 19.12
CA ALA A 80 -8.95 14.44 17.97
C ALA A 80 -8.74 15.90 17.56
N ARG A 81 -8.65 16.83 18.54
CA ARG A 81 -8.44 18.26 18.30
C ARG A 81 -7.09 18.59 17.67
N ILE A 82 -6.07 17.77 17.89
CA ILE A 82 -4.73 17.97 17.33
C ILE A 82 -4.57 17.19 16.04
N ALA A 83 -4.85 15.88 16.07
CA ALA A 83 -4.58 14.96 14.97
C ALA A 83 -5.46 15.25 13.75
N ALA A 84 -6.72 15.65 13.92
CA ALA A 84 -7.62 15.91 12.80
C ALA A 84 -7.14 17.06 11.91
N PRO A 85 -6.96 18.30 12.43
CA PRO A 85 -6.50 19.41 11.61
C PRO A 85 -5.06 19.16 11.11
N LYS A 86 -4.17 18.61 11.95
CA LYS A 86 -2.78 18.29 11.57
C LYS A 86 -2.73 17.35 10.35
N SER A 87 -3.53 16.29 10.36
CA SER A 87 -3.53 15.31 9.27
C SER A 87 -4.11 15.89 7.98
N ASN A 88 -5.21 16.65 8.08
CA ASN A 88 -5.82 17.30 6.92
C ASN A 88 -4.90 18.37 6.30
N LEU A 89 -4.30 19.24 7.12
CA LEU A 89 -3.35 20.25 6.68
C LEU A 89 -2.10 19.62 6.07
N SER A 90 -1.58 18.54 6.67
CA SER A 90 -0.48 17.76 6.08
C SER A 90 -0.82 17.24 4.68
N GLY A 91 -2.05 16.76 4.45
CA GLY A 91 -2.49 16.37 3.12
C GLY A 91 -2.46 17.52 2.11
N ARG A 92 -2.91 18.71 2.52
CA ARG A 92 -2.85 19.93 1.70
C ARG A 92 -1.41 20.34 1.38
N GLU A 93 -0.52 20.27 2.36
CA GLU A 93 0.92 20.55 2.19
C GLU A 93 1.59 19.54 1.29
N LEU A 94 1.27 18.25 1.43
CA LEU A 94 1.76 17.20 0.57
C LEU A 94 1.35 17.47 -0.88
N ALA A 95 0.07 17.80 -1.11
CA ALA A 95 -0.42 18.17 -2.43
C ALA A 95 0.33 19.40 -3.00
N ASN A 96 0.57 20.43 -2.18
CA ASN A 96 1.38 21.58 -2.59
C ASN A 96 2.78 21.18 -3.04
N ASN A 97 3.44 20.32 -2.27
CA ASN A 97 4.80 19.87 -2.57
C ASN A 97 4.85 19.11 -3.89
N PHE A 98 3.90 18.21 -4.14
CA PHE A 98 3.81 17.48 -5.42
C PHE A 98 3.52 18.40 -6.59
N ILE A 99 2.54 19.30 -6.49
CA ILE A 99 2.21 20.25 -7.56
C ILE A 99 3.39 21.19 -7.86
N LYS A 100 4.06 21.72 -6.82
CA LYS A 100 5.26 22.55 -6.99
C LYS A 100 6.40 21.77 -7.65
N LYS A 101 6.62 20.52 -7.23
CA LYS A 101 7.65 19.64 -7.81
C LYS A 101 7.38 19.36 -9.29
N GLN A 102 6.13 19.08 -9.65
CA GLN A 102 5.73 18.82 -11.04
C GLN A 102 5.80 20.09 -11.89
N SER A 103 5.37 21.24 -11.36
CA SER A 103 5.39 22.51 -12.09
C SER A 103 6.78 23.11 -12.31
N LYS A 104 7.82 22.64 -11.60
CA LYS A 104 9.19 23.13 -11.71
C LYS A 104 9.77 22.83 -13.10
N TYR A 105 9.81 23.83 -13.96
CA TYR A 105 10.48 23.80 -15.28
C TYR A 105 11.79 24.59 -15.24
N VAL A 106 12.85 24.02 -15.83
CA VAL A 106 14.15 24.66 -16.03
C VAL A 106 14.27 24.95 -17.52
N ASP A 107 14.55 26.20 -17.88
CA ASP A 107 14.73 26.59 -19.27
C ASP A 107 16.11 26.21 -19.82
N ASP A 108 16.31 26.48 -21.12
CA ASP A 108 17.55 26.15 -21.84
C ASP A 108 18.79 26.93 -21.32
N LYS A 109 18.60 27.92 -20.43
CA LYS A 109 19.66 28.70 -19.77
C LYS A 109 19.93 28.25 -18.34
N GLY A 110 19.20 27.26 -17.84
CA GLY A 110 19.30 26.78 -16.46
C GLY A 110 18.49 27.59 -15.45
N GLU A 111 17.64 28.51 -15.89
CA GLU A 111 16.78 29.32 -15.02
C GLU A 111 15.45 28.61 -14.72
N VAL A 112 15.00 28.66 -13.46
CA VAL A 112 13.71 28.09 -13.05
C VAL A 112 12.60 29.06 -13.40
N ILE A 113 11.82 28.78 -14.45
CA ILE A 113 10.83 29.73 -14.99
C ILE A 113 9.46 29.60 -14.33
N GLN A 114 8.97 28.39 -14.07
CA GLN A 114 7.59 28.20 -13.62
C GLN A 114 7.55 27.41 -12.31
N ILE A 115 6.95 28.02 -11.29
CA ILE A 115 6.53 27.38 -10.05
C ILE A 115 5.06 27.77 -9.93
N PHE A 116 4.15 26.80 -9.82
CA PHE A 116 2.77 27.13 -9.53
C PHE A 116 2.71 27.86 -8.18
N ASP A 117 2.33 29.14 -8.20
CA ASP A 117 2.13 29.88 -6.96
C ASP A 117 0.80 29.45 -6.33
N LEU A 118 0.91 28.50 -5.40
CA LEU A 118 -0.22 27.94 -4.71
C LEU A 118 -0.58 28.81 -3.50
N ILE A 119 -1.10 30.01 -3.76
CA ILE A 119 -1.57 30.91 -2.70
C ILE A 119 -2.67 30.20 -1.89
N PRO A 120 -2.57 30.12 -0.54
CA PRO A 120 -3.65 29.58 0.28
C PRO A 120 -4.95 30.34 -0.02
N LYS A 121 -5.91 29.67 -0.66
CA LYS A 121 -7.24 30.25 -0.84
C LYS A 121 -7.98 30.20 0.50
N ASP A 122 -8.59 31.33 0.84
CA ASP A 122 -9.61 31.53 1.87
C ASP A 122 -9.34 30.86 3.24
N ARG A 123 -8.79 31.64 4.17
CA ARG A 123 -8.54 31.21 5.55
C ARG A 123 -9.83 30.75 6.26
N GLU A 124 -10.98 31.35 5.94
CA GLU A 124 -12.26 30.95 6.54
C GLU A 124 -12.69 29.57 6.04
N LYS A 125 -12.56 29.29 4.73
CA LYS A 125 -12.83 27.96 4.17
C LYS A 125 -11.94 26.88 4.78
N ILE A 126 -10.64 27.17 4.97
CA ILE A 126 -9.72 26.21 5.63
C ILE A 126 -10.16 25.95 7.07
N LYS A 127 -10.50 27.02 7.80
CA LYS A 127 -10.99 26.92 9.17
C LYS A 127 -12.26 26.06 9.24
N GLU A 128 -13.25 26.33 8.39
CA GLU A 128 -14.49 25.56 8.30
C GLU A 128 -14.23 24.07 8.06
N ILE A 129 -13.35 23.73 7.10
CA ILE A 129 -12.95 22.34 6.83
C ILE A 129 -12.32 21.71 8.06
N THR A 130 -11.35 22.40 8.69
CA THR A 130 -10.65 21.86 9.87
C THR A 130 -11.58 21.69 11.06
N GLU A 131 -12.54 22.58 11.26
CA GLU A 131 -13.57 22.49 12.30
C GLU A 131 -14.49 21.30 12.03
N LYS A 132 -14.92 21.10 10.78
CA LYS A 132 -15.76 19.97 10.39
C LYS A 132 -15.08 18.63 10.64
N VAL A 133 -13.85 18.43 10.14
CA VAL A 133 -13.12 17.16 10.35
C VAL A 133 -12.80 16.92 11.82
N THR A 134 -12.53 17.99 12.59
CA THR A 134 -12.34 17.90 14.04
C THR A 134 -13.63 17.46 14.73
N ALA A 135 -14.77 18.04 14.36
CA ALA A 135 -16.06 17.69 14.93
C ALA A 135 -16.44 16.23 14.64
N GLU A 136 -16.17 15.74 13.44
CA GLU A 136 -16.34 14.33 13.08
C GLU A 136 -15.47 13.41 13.94
N MET A 137 -14.16 13.66 13.99
CA MET A 137 -13.25 12.85 14.80
C MET A 137 -13.57 12.90 16.30
N LEU A 138 -14.06 14.04 16.81
CA LEU A 138 -14.58 14.17 18.17
C LEU A 138 -15.80 13.29 18.42
N ARG A 139 -16.73 13.19 17.46
CA ARG A 139 -17.88 12.28 17.58
C ARG A 139 -17.41 10.83 17.66
N ASP A 140 -16.47 10.43 16.81
CA ASP A 140 -15.95 9.06 16.79
C ASP A 140 -15.29 8.67 18.12
N VAL A 141 -14.38 9.51 18.63
CA VAL A 141 -13.67 9.22 19.90
C VAL A 141 -14.62 9.23 21.10
N ARG A 142 -15.64 10.10 21.11
CA ARG A 142 -16.67 10.12 22.15
C ARG A 142 -17.48 8.83 22.12
N MET A 143 -17.92 8.41 20.93
CA MET A 143 -18.67 7.16 20.76
C MET A 143 -17.87 5.95 21.26
N ILE A 144 -16.59 5.86 20.93
CA ILE A 144 -15.70 4.78 21.37
C ILE A 144 -15.61 4.76 22.91
N ASN A 145 -15.32 5.90 23.52
CA ASN A 145 -15.18 6.01 24.98
C ASN A 145 -16.48 5.75 25.73
N ASP A 146 -17.61 6.27 25.24
CA ASP A 146 -18.91 6.06 25.85
C ASP A 146 -19.35 4.59 25.75
N SER A 147 -19.09 3.96 24.61
CA SER A 147 -19.33 2.53 24.41
C SER A 147 -18.52 1.70 25.42
N TRP A 148 -17.23 2.00 25.57
CA TRP A 148 -16.38 1.30 26.53
C TRP A 148 -16.86 1.50 27.97
N ARG A 149 -17.16 2.75 28.34
CA ARG A 149 -17.64 3.10 29.68
C ARG A 149 -18.95 2.40 30.03
N LYS A 150 -19.93 2.40 29.13
CA LYS A 150 -21.21 1.70 29.32
C LYS A 150 -21.01 0.21 29.49
N ARG A 151 -20.15 -0.41 28.69
CA ARG A 151 -19.82 -1.83 28.77
C ARG A 151 -19.16 -2.17 30.10
N PHE A 152 -18.11 -1.45 30.48
CA PHE A 152 -17.40 -1.68 31.73
C PHE A 152 -18.34 -1.53 32.94
N ASP A 153 -19.10 -0.44 33.00
CA ASP A 153 -20.06 -0.20 34.09
C ASP A 153 -21.16 -1.26 34.12
N GLY A 154 -21.63 -1.74 32.96
CA GLY A 154 -22.57 -2.85 32.85
C GLY A 154 -22.04 -4.15 33.46
N VAL A 155 -20.81 -4.53 33.11
CA VAL A 155 -20.15 -5.73 33.66
C VAL A 155 -19.95 -5.61 35.17
N VAL A 156 -19.48 -4.46 35.67
CA VAL A 156 -19.28 -4.26 37.11
C VAL A 156 -20.61 -4.23 37.87
N ARG A 157 -21.67 -3.61 37.33
CA ARG A 157 -23.01 -3.63 37.94
C ARG A 157 -23.57 -5.05 38.00
N SER A 158 -23.42 -5.83 36.92
CA SER A 158 -23.79 -7.25 36.90
C SER A 158 -23.07 -8.01 38.01
N GLY A 159 -21.74 -7.83 38.12
CA GLY A 159 -20.94 -8.44 39.19
C GLY A 159 -21.38 -8.03 40.61
N ILE A 160 -21.79 -6.78 40.83
CA ILE A 160 -22.33 -6.33 42.11
C ILE A 160 -23.65 -7.05 42.43
N ASN A 161 -24.52 -7.20 41.45
CA ASN A 161 -25.81 -7.89 41.62
C ASN A 161 -25.60 -9.38 41.88
N ASP A 162 -24.69 -10.03 41.14
CA ASP A 162 -24.27 -11.41 41.38
C ASP A 162 -23.81 -11.59 42.83
N VAL A 163 -22.92 -10.72 43.33
CA VAL A 163 -22.41 -10.81 44.70
C VAL A 163 -23.51 -10.60 45.74
N ARG A 164 -24.48 -9.72 45.47
CA ARG A 164 -25.65 -9.52 46.34
C ARG A 164 -26.55 -10.74 46.40
N GLY A 165 -26.73 -11.44 45.28
CA GLY A 165 -27.54 -12.66 45.16
C GLY A 165 -26.92 -13.92 45.77
N ILE A 166 -25.64 -13.88 46.18
CA ILE A 166 -25.01 -15.00 46.89
C ILE A 166 -25.70 -15.19 48.25
N ASN A 167 -26.49 -16.25 48.35
CA ASN A 167 -27.00 -16.80 49.60
C ASN A 167 -26.06 -17.93 50.08
N LEU A 168 -25.24 -17.61 51.09
CA LEU A 168 -24.39 -18.49 51.89
C LEU A 168 -23.13 -19.07 51.20
N ILE A 169 -21.99 -18.43 51.49
CA ILE A 169 -20.64 -19.01 51.39
C ILE A 169 -20.59 -20.23 52.33
N LYS A 170 -20.09 -21.37 51.86
CA LYS A 170 -19.82 -22.58 52.67
C LYS A 170 -19.13 -22.19 54.00
N ARG A 171 -19.82 -22.38 55.13
CA ARG A 171 -19.17 -22.42 56.46
C ARG A 171 -18.44 -23.77 56.60
N PRO A 172 -17.22 -23.83 57.15
CA PRO A 172 -16.53 -25.10 57.40
C PRO A 172 -17.41 -26.02 58.25
N GLY A 173 -17.71 -27.23 57.76
CA GLY A 173 -18.49 -28.26 58.49
C GLY A 173 -19.86 -28.62 57.92
N ILE A 174 -20.39 -27.91 56.91
CA ILE A 174 -21.69 -28.25 56.28
C ILE A 174 -21.46 -28.87 54.88
N ARG A 175 -21.91 -30.11 54.68
CA ARG A 175 -21.96 -30.77 53.37
C ARG A 175 -23.10 -30.16 52.54
N GLY A 176 -22.77 -29.53 51.40
CA GLY A 176 -23.74 -29.07 50.39
C GLY A 176 -23.72 -27.58 50.05
N GLY A 177 -22.61 -27.07 49.48
CA GLY A 177 -22.55 -25.71 48.90
C GLY A 177 -21.43 -25.61 47.86
N THR A 178 -21.68 -24.98 46.72
CA THR A 178 -20.91 -25.26 45.49
C THR A 178 -19.89 -24.20 45.07
N THR A 179 -19.73 -23.06 45.78
CA THR A 179 -18.74 -22.04 45.36
C THR A 179 -18.08 -21.28 46.53
N THR A 180 -16.75 -21.14 46.52
CA THR A 180 -16.00 -20.33 47.51
C THR A 180 -15.91 -18.86 47.10
N GLY A 181 -15.72 -17.92 48.05
CA GLY A 181 -15.55 -16.48 47.71
C GLY A 181 -14.41 -16.22 46.72
N LYS A 182 -13.34 -17.03 46.80
CA LYS A 182 -12.21 -16.98 45.85
C LYS A 182 -12.60 -17.39 44.43
N GLU A 183 -13.46 -18.40 44.28
CA GLU A 183 -13.98 -18.83 42.96
C GLU A 183 -14.86 -17.74 42.34
N ILE A 184 -15.72 -17.11 43.14
CA ILE A 184 -16.57 -15.98 42.69
C ILE A 184 -15.70 -14.80 42.27
N GLY A 185 -14.74 -14.40 43.10
CA GLY A 185 -13.79 -13.33 42.77
C GLY A 185 -13.01 -13.63 41.49
N SER A 186 -12.63 -14.89 41.27
CA SER A 186 -11.95 -15.33 40.04
C SER A 186 -12.85 -15.27 38.81
N ARG A 187 -14.12 -15.71 38.92
CA ARG A 187 -15.10 -15.59 37.84
C ARG A 187 -15.35 -14.13 37.45
N LEU A 188 -15.58 -13.26 38.44
CA LEU A 188 -15.83 -11.84 38.22
C LEU A 188 -14.62 -11.14 37.58
N TYR A 189 -13.41 -11.45 38.05
CA TYR A 189 -12.19 -10.96 37.42
C TYR A 189 -12.11 -11.36 35.93
N GLN A 190 -12.38 -12.63 35.60
CA GLN A 190 -12.38 -13.09 34.21
C GLN A 190 -13.44 -12.38 33.37
N GLU A 191 -14.63 -12.13 33.91
CA GLU A 191 -15.68 -11.41 33.20
C GLU A 191 -15.31 -9.94 32.95
N ILE A 192 -14.70 -9.27 33.93
CA ILE A 192 -14.15 -7.93 33.76
C ILE A 192 -13.04 -7.93 32.71
N ARG A 193 -12.10 -8.87 32.75
CA ARG A 193 -10.99 -8.96 31.79
C ARG A 193 -11.47 -9.23 30.37
N ASN A 194 -12.40 -10.16 30.20
CA ASN A 194 -12.81 -10.69 28.89
C ASN A 194 -13.97 -9.92 28.25
N SER A 195 -14.68 -9.10 29.02
CA SER A 195 -15.82 -8.31 28.54
C SER A 195 -15.71 -6.84 28.92
N GLY A 196 -15.42 -6.51 30.19
CA GLY A 196 -15.36 -5.11 30.65
C GLY A 196 -14.18 -4.33 30.08
N LEU A 197 -13.02 -4.97 29.91
CA LEU A 197 -11.79 -4.37 29.38
C LEU A 197 -11.63 -4.49 27.86
N LYS A 198 -12.64 -4.99 27.14
CA LYS A 198 -12.61 -5.11 25.68
C LYS A 198 -13.47 -4.05 25.02
N LEU A 199 -12.99 -3.53 23.90
CA LEU A 199 -13.84 -2.82 22.94
C LEU A 199 -14.58 -3.84 22.07
N ILE A 200 -15.79 -3.50 21.65
CA ILE A 200 -16.57 -4.35 20.73
C ILE A 200 -16.97 -3.51 19.52
N ASP A 201 -16.68 -4.04 18.33
CA ASP A 201 -17.08 -3.40 17.08
C ASP A 201 -18.52 -3.73 16.69
N SER A 202 -19.00 -3.14 15.59
CA SER A 202 -20.38 -3.29 15.12
C SER A 202 -20.78 -4.73 14.80
N ILE A 203 -19.83 -5.61 14.46
CA ILE A 203 -20.08 -7.02 14.15
C ILE A 203 -19.83 -7.95 15.34
N GLY A 204 -19.54 -7.39 16.52
CA GLY A 204 -19.43 -8.14 17.78
C GLY A 204 -18.03 -8.66 18.10
N ARG A 205 -16.99 -8.35 17.30
CA ARG A 205 -15.62 -8.77 17.61
C ARG A 205 -15.11 -8.04 18.84
N LYS A 206 -14.39 -8.77 19.69
CA LYS A 206 -13.76 -8.24 20.90
C LYS A 206 -12.32 -7.83 20.59
N TRP A 207 -11.98 -6.61 20.96
CA TRP A 207 -10.66 -6.04 20.74
C TRP A 207 -9.99 -5.67 22.06
N GLU A 208 -8.68 -5.90 22.14
CA GLU A 208 -7.87 -5.17 23.11
C GLU A 208 -7.95 -3.67 22.78
N PRO A 209 -8.10 -2.78 23.79
CA PRO A 209 -8.23 -1.35 23.54
C PRO A 209 -7.08 -0.76 22.73
N ASP A 210 -5.83 -1.11 23.05
CA ASP A 210 -4.66 -0.63 22.33
C ASP A 210 -4.66 -1.05 20.85
N ARG A 211 -5.06 -2.28 20.55
CA ARG A 211 -5.13 -2.78 19.16
C ARG A 211 -6.20 -2.05 18.34
N TYR A 212 -7.38 -1.87 18.91
CA TYR A 212 -8.48 -1.17 18.23
C TYR A 212 -8.14 0.30 18.01
N ILE A 213 -7.63 0.98 19.04
CA ILE A 213 -7.28 2.40 18.97
C ILE A 213 -6.14 2.63 18.00
N ARG A 214 -5.15 1.73 17.91
CA ARG A 214 -4.07 1.82 16.92
C ARG A 214 -4.64 1.79 15.51
N MET A 215 -5.49 0.81 15.23
CA MET A 215 -6.16 0.67 13.94
C MET A 215 -7.00 1.91 13.61
N PHE A 216 -7.87 2.32 14.53
CA PHE A 216 -8.74 3.47 14.35
C PHE A 216 -7.95 4.75 14.09
N ALA A 217 -6.95 5.03 14.93
CA ALA A 217 -6.18 6.27 14.86
C ALA A 217 -5.36 6.36 13.56
N ARG A 218 -4.72 5.26 13.14
CA ARG A 218 -3.98 5.22 11.86
C ARG A 218 -4.89 5.39 10.66
N THR A 219 -6.02 4.67 10.65
CA THR A 219 -6.99 4.70 9.54
C THR A 219 -7.62 6.09 9.42
N ARG A 220 -8.13 6.65 10.52
CA ARG A 220 -8.82 7.95 10.50
C ARG A 220 -7.89 9.10 10.11
N THR A 221 -6.65 9.10 10.60
CA THR A 221 -5.68 10.15 10.25
C THR A 221 -5.24 10.06 8.79
N ARG A 222 -5.11 8.86 8.22
CA ARG A 222 -4.85 8.69 6.78
C ARG A 222 -6.02 9.20 5.94
N GLU A 223 -7.25 8.86 6.32
CA GLU A 223 -8.45 9.34 5.62
C GLU A 223 -8.51 10.87 5.59
N LEU A 224 -8.21 11.52 6.72
CA LEU A 224 -8.18 12.98 6.80
C LEU A 224 -7.07 13.60 5.95
N GLN A 225 -5.92 12.94 5.82
CA GLN A 225 -4.85 13.36 4.91
C GLN A 225 -5.30 13.28 3.44
N THR A 226 -5.96 12.19 3.04
CA THR A 226 -6.56 12.03 1.70
C THR A 226 -7.57 13.15 1.41
N GLN A 227 -8.50 13.43 2.33
CA GLN A 227 -9.44 14.55 2.20
C GLN A 227 -8.71 15.90 2.06
N GLY A 228 -7.59 16.08 2.76
CA GLY A 228 -6.73 17.26 2.65
C GLY A 228 -6.18 17.45 1.23
N ILE A 229 -5.71 16.38 0.62
CA ILE A 229 -5.23 16.35 -0.78
C ILE A 229 -6.38 16.71 -1.73
N GLU A 230 -7.54 16.07 -1.62
CA GLU A 230 -8.70 16.35 -2.49
C GLU A 230 -9.18 17.79 -2.38
N ASN A 231 -9.32 18.30 -1.16
CA ASN A 231 -9.70 19.69 -0.94
C ASN A 231 -8.72 20.63 -1.63
N ARG A 232 -7.42 20.30 -1.61
CA ARG A 232 -6.39 21.11 -2.26
C ARG A 232 -6.44 21.01 -3.77
N MET A 233 -6.67 19.82 -4.32
CA MET A 233 -6.86 19.60 -5.75
C MET A 233 -8.05 20.40 -6.28
N ASN A 234 -9.18 20.32 -5.57
CA ASN A 234 -10.41 21.04 -5.90
C ASN A 234 -10.24 22.56 -5.85
N ASP A 235 -9.47 23.10 -4.89
CA ASP A 235 -9.20 24.55 -4.80
C ASP A 235 -8.57 25.15 -6.09
N TYR A 236 -7.89 24.33 -6.90
CA TYR A 236 -7.27 24.73 -8.17
C TYR A 236 -7.88 24.06 -9.41
N GLY A 237 -8.97 23.28 -9.25
CA GLY A 237 -9.59 22.56 -10.35
C GLY A 237 -8.69 21.48 -10.96
N PHE A 238 -7.80 20.88 -10.16
CA PHE A 238 -7.04 19.71 -10.59
C PHE A 238 -7.87 18.45 -10.35
N ASP A 239 -7.91 17.57 -11.34
CA ASP A 239 -8.80 16.41 -11.34
C ASP A 239 -8.06 15.07 -11.25
N LEU A 240 -6.78 15.01 -11.61
CA LEU A 240 -6.05 13.76 -11.69
C LEU A 240 -5.19 13.49 -10.45
N VAL A 241 -5.25 12.26 -9.97
CA VAL A 241 -4.46 11.78 -8.82
C VAL A 241 -3.81 10.44 -9.14
N GLN A 242 -2.64 10.19 -8.59
CA GLN A 242 -1.97 8.90 -8.63
C GLN A 242 -1.97 8.27 -7.24
N ILE A 243 -2.23 6.97 -7.16
CA ILE A 243 -2.12 6.20 -5.92
C ILE A 243 -0.68 5.68 -5.81
N SER A 244 -0.05 5.90 -4.65
CA SER A 244 1.31 5.41 -4.38
C SER A 244 1.39 3.89 -4.51
N GLU A 245 2.56 3.37 -4.80
CA GLU A 245 2.88 1.95 -4.62
C GLU A 245 3.53 1.77 -3.25
N HIS A 246 3.24 0.68 -2.55
CA HIS A 246 4.01 0.25 -1.38
C HIS A 246 4.23 -1.26 -1.37
N VAL A 247 5.24 -1.72 -0.62
CA VAL A 247 5.56 -3.14 -0.55
C VAL A 247 4.49 -3.87 0.28
N ASP A 248 3.54 -4.52 -0.40
CA ASP A 248 2.57 -5.38 0.25
C ASP A 248 3.10 -6.81 0.44
N ILE A 249 3.12 -7.21 1.71
CA ILE A 249 3.62 -8.52 2.16
C ILE A 249 2.61 -9.64 1.87
N ASP A 250 1.33 -9.32 1.63
CA ASP A 250 0.28 -10.33 1.52
C ASP A 250 -0.40 -10.38 0.14
N GLY A 251 -0.26 -9.34 -0.69
CA GLY A 251 -0.75 -9.22 -2.09
C GLY A 251 -2.25 -9.43 -2.36
N MET A 252 -3.01 -10.04 -1.45
CA MET A 252 -4.47 -10.19 -1.54
C MET A 252 -5.20 -8.98 -0.94
N ASP A 253 -4.68 -7.79 -1.18
CA ASP A 253 -5.32 -6.56 -0.70
C ASP A 253 -6.17 -5.93 -1.80
N ILE A 254 -7.32 -5.38 -1.40
CA ILE A 254 -8.20 -4.59 -2.26
C ILE A 254 -7.50 -3.33 -2.79
N CYS A 255 -6.34 -2.98 -2.24
CA CYS A 255 -5.50 -1.87 -2.68
C CYS A 255 -4.82 -2.09 -4.02
N ASN A 256 -4.42 -3.32 -4.34
CA ASN A 256 -3.55 -3.60 -5.49
C ASN A 256 -4.19 -3.20 -6.83
N ILE A 257 -5.53 -3.10 -6.88
CA ILE A 257 -6.24 -2.65 -8.08
C ILE A 257 -6.06 -1.14 -8.34
N TYR A 258 -5.65 -0.39 -7.32
CA TYR A 258 -5.50 1.06 -7.34
C TYR A 258 -4.05 1.52 -7.51
N GLU A 259 -3.09 0.74 -7.01
CA GLU A 259 -1.67 1.09 -6.98
C GLU A 259 -1.10 1.47 -8.35
N SER A 260 -0.18 2.44 -8.34
CA SER A 260 0.56 2.94 -9.51
C SER A 260 -0.27 3.56 -10.64
N ASN A 261 -1.60 3.51 -10.54
CA ASN A 261 -2.52 4.04 -11.54
C ASN A 261 -2.89 5.50 -11.28
N VAL A 262 -3.19 6.21 -12.37
CA VAL A 262 -3.71 7.58 -12.36
C VAL A 262 -5.22 7.54 -12.60
N TYR A 263 -5.95 8.34 -11.83
CA TYR A 263 -7.40 8.38 -11.87
C TYR A 263 -7.93 9.82 -11.88
N SER A 264 -9.12 9.97 -12.45
CA SER A 264 -9.93 11.18 -12.35
C SER A 264 -10.77 11.18 -11.07
N LEU A 265 -10.75 12.29 -10.33
CA LEU A 265 -11.57 12.49 -9.14
C LEU A 265 -13.06 12.68 -9.50
N SER A 266 -13.34 13.46 -10.55
CA SER A 266 -14.68 13.69 -11.08
C SER A 266 -15.26 12.46 -11.80
N GLY A 267 -14.41 11.79 -12.58
CA GLY A 267 -14.78 10.76 -13.55
C GLY A 267 -15.08 11.32 -14.95
N ASP A 268 -14.92 12.63 -15.17
CA ASP A 268 -15.22 13.28 -16.44
C ASP A 268 -14.02 13.34 -17.38
N HIS A 269 -12.85 12.86 -16.93
CA HIS A 269 -11.64 12.87 -17.75
C HIS A 269 -11.72 11.80 -18.88
N PRO A 270 -11.39 12.15 -20.14
CA PRO A 270 -11.51 11.21 -21.26
C PRO A 270 -10.58 10.00 -21.16
N ASP A 271 -9.35 10.21 -20.67
CA ASP A 271 -8.30 9.20 -20.72
C ASP A 271 -8.05 8.46 -19.39
N TYR A 272 -8.59 8.95 -18.27
CA TYR A 272 -8.32 8.36 -16.94
C TYR A 272 -9.63 7.91 -16.28
N PRO A 273 -9.71 6.68 -15.78
CA PRO A 273 -10.91 6.17 -15.14
C PRO A 273 -11.23 6.95 -13.87
N LYS A 274 -12.50 6.96 -13.50
CA LYS A 274 -12.94 7.50 -12.22
C LYS A 274 -12.30 6.72 -11.08
N LEU A 275 -11.72 7.42 -10.11
CA LEU A 275 -11.34 6.83 -8.84
C LEU A 275 -12.64 6.54 -8.07
N ASP A 276 -12.96 5.27 -7.83
CA ASP A 276 -14.22 4.83 -7.22
C ASP A 276 -14.13 4.65 -5.69
N ALA A 277 -12.92 4.47 -5.15
CA ALA A 277 -12.63 4.43 -3.71
C ALA A 277 -11.44 5.33 -3.36
N ARG A 278 -11.27 5.72 -2.08
CA ARG A 278 -10.17 6.59 -1.65
C ARG A 278 -9.33 5.92 -0.55
N PRO A 279 -8.01 6.13 -0.50
CA PRO A 279 -7.21 5.71 0.64
C PRO A 279 -7.73 6.35 1.94
N PRO A 280 -7.77 5.61 3.06
CA PRO A 280 -7.40 4.21 3.21
C PRO A 280 -8.47 3.27 2.63
N PHE A 281 -8.07 2.30 1.79
CA PHE A 281 -9.01 1.32 1.22
C PHE A 281 -9.44 0.26 2.24
N HIS A 282 -8.59 -0.03 3.22
CA HIS A 282 -8.86 -0.96 4.33
C HIS A 282 -8.27 -0.42 5.65
N PRO A 283 -8.61 -1.02 6.81
CA PRO A 283 -7.97 -0.68 8.08
C PRO A 283 -6.44 -0.80 8.00
N ASN A 284 -5.72 0.19 8.53
CA ASN A 284 -4.25 0.31 8.50
C ASN A 284 -3.60 0.48 7.11
N CYS A 285 -4.37 0.79 6.06
CA CYS A 285 -3.82 1.05 4.73
C CYS A 285 -2.70 2.11 4.74
N ALA A 286 -1.59 1.81 4.07
CA ALA A 286 -0.44 2.70 3.99
C ALA A 286 -0.47 3.62 2.76
N HIS A 287 -1.33 3.33 1.78
CA HIS A 287 -1.49 4.11 0.55
C HIS A 287 -1.68 5.60 0.76
N VAL A 288 -1.01 6.36 -0.11
CA VAL A 288 -1.08 7.81 -0.19
C VAL A 288 -1.54 8.20 -1.57
N MET A 289 -2.54 9.07 -1.63
CA MET A 289 -2.97 9.69 -2.88
C MET A 289 -2.09 10.92 -3.17
N THR A 290 -1.66 11.10 -4.40
CA THR A 290 -0.78 12.21 -4.79
C THR A 290 -1.35 12.94 -6.02
N PRO A 291 -1.26 14.28 -6.10
CA PRO A 291 -1.66 15.03 -7.29
C PRO A 291 -0.94 14.56 -8.55
N TRP A 292 -1.64 14.54 -9.68
CA TRP A 292 -1.08 14.32 -11.02
C TRP A 292 -1.46 15.48 -11.93
N ILE A 293 -0.50 16.28 -12.38
CA ILE A 293 -0.75 17.43 -13.24
C ILE A 293 -0.29 17.10 -14.66
N GLU A 294 -1.22 16.67 -15.51
CA GLU A 294 -0.96 16.14 -16.85
C GLU A 294 -0.05 17.05 -17.69
N LYS A 295 -0.35 18.36 -17.74
CA LYS A 295 0.43 19.34 -18.51
C LYS A 295 1.91 19.46 -18.13
N TYR A 296 2.28 18.99 -16.94
CA TYR A 296 3.66 19.01 -16.44
C TYR A 296 4.35 17.66 -16.55
N GLN A 297 3.64 16.65 -17.04
CA GLN A 297 4.24 15.41 -17.44
C GLN A 297 4.90 15.65 -18.81
N LYS A 298 6.20 15.36 -18.92
CA LYS A 298 6.99 15.74 -20.09
C LYS A 298 6.47 15.07 -21.37
N LYS A 299 6.07 15.87 -22.38
CA LYS A 299 6.23 15.53 -23.81
C LYS A 299 7.61 16.03 -24.26
N VAL A 300 8.61 15.15 -24.34
CA VAL A 300 10.01 15.57 -24.61
C VAL A 300 10.22 15.84 -26.11
N LYS A 301 10.62 17.06 -26.47
CA LYS A 301 11.16 17.41 -27.80
C LYS A 301 12.63 16.99 -27.89
N GLU A 302 12.97 16.36 -29.00
CA GLU A 302 14.27 15.75 -29.31
C GLU A 302 15.28 16.78 -29.82
N ASN A 303 16.52 16.70 -29.35
CA ASN A 303 17.72 17.06 -30.08
C ASN A 303 18.82 16.07 -29.66
N ILE A 304 19.28 15.26 -30.62
CA ILE A 304 20.30 14.22 -30.45
C ILE A 304 21.49 14.55 -31.34
N SER A 305 22.69 14.39 -30.80
CA SER A 305 23.92 14.15 -31.57
C SER A 305 24.53 12.83 -31.08
N PRO A 306 24.91 11.90 -31.98
CA PRO A 306 25.35 10.56 -31.62
C PRO A 306 26.86 10.46 -31.48
N ASP A 307 27.35 9.73 -30.48
CA ASP A 307 28.60 8.96 -30.62
C ASP A 307 28.80 7.97 -29.46
N ASN A 308 28.73 6.65 -29.74
CA ASN A 308 29.91 5.78 -29.84
C ASN A 308 29.56 4.27 -29.91
N ASN A 309 30.37 3.55 -30.70
CA ASN A 309 30.29 2.12 -31.03
C ASN A 309 31.12 1.21 -30.11
N GLY A 310 30.68 -0.04 -29.93
CA GLY A 310 31.51 -1.15 -29.45
C GLY A 310 30.77 -2.50 -29.37
N ALA A 311 30.62 -3.23 -30.49
CA ALA A 311 29.92 -4.52 -30.57
C ALA A 311 30.85 -5.66 -31.05
N SER A 312 31.01 -6.72 -30.25
CA SER A 312 31.39 -8.07 -30.76
C SER A 312 31.14 -9.22 -29.76
N GLY A 313 30.91 -8.95 -28.47
CA GLY A 313 30.58 -9.98 -27.46
C GLY A 313 29.08 -10.19 -27.21
N TYR A 314 28.30 -9.12 -27.27
CA TYR A 314 26.89 -9.08 -26.84
C TYR A 314 25.93 -9.83 -27.78
N SER A 315 26.19 -9.90 -29.08
CA SER A 315 25.31 -10.56 -30.08
C SER A 315 25.10 -12.05 -29.82
N LYS A 316 26.11 -12.73 -29.25
CA LYS A 316 26.00 -14.15 -28.86
C LYS A 316 25.03 -14.37 -27.69
N GLU A 317 24.82 -13.37 -26.82
CA GLU A 317 23.87 -13.46 -25.72
C GLU A 317 22.43 -13.32 -26.22
N TYR A 318 22.12 -12.30 -27.02
CA TYR A 318 20.77 -12.11 -27.56
C TYR A 318 20.34 -13.28 -28.46
N LYS A 319 21.28 -13.97 -29.11
CA LYS A 319 21.01 -15.23 -29.81
C LYS A 319 20.46 -16.32 -28.89
N LYS A 320 20.80 -16.33 -27.59
CA LYS A 320 20.20 -17.27 -26.62
C LYS A 320 18.77 -16.91 -26.25
N LEU A 321 18.40 -15.62 -26.28
CA LEU A 321 17.01 -15.18 -26.11
C LEU A 321 16.13 -15.53 -27.29
N HIS A 322 16.72 -15.58 -28.50
CA HIS A 322 16.03 -15.83 -29.76
C HIS A 322 16.89 -16.63 -30.76
N PRO A 323 17.18 -17.94 -30.50
CA PRO A 323 17.97 -18.77 -31.40
C PRO A 323 17.33 -18.93 -32.79
N GLU A 324 16.02 -18.75 -32.86
CA GLU A 324 15.23 -18.83 -34.09
C GLU A 324 15.34 -17.60 -35.02
N LEU A 325 15.87 -16.47 -34.56
CA LEU A 325 16.08 -15.29 -35.42
C LEU A 325 17.43 -15.38 -36.13
N ASN A 326 17.55 -14.79 -37.33
CA ASN A 326 18.84 -14.72 -38.02
C ASN A 326 19.80 -13.74 -37.33
N ASP A 327 21.09 -13.85 -37.63
CA ASP A 327 22.14 -13.09 -36.91
C ASP A 327 22.06 -11.57 -37.14
N ASP A 328 21.59 -11.12 -38.31
CA ASP A 328 21.41 -9.69 -38.62
C ASP A 328 20.29 -9.07 -37.78
N VAL A 329 19.17 -9.77 -37.60
CA VAL A 329 18.09 -9.35 -36.71
C VAL A 329 18.56 -9.33 -35.26
N ILE A 330 19.39 -10.30 -34.84
CA ILE A 330 19.95 -10.36 -33.50
C ILE A 330 20.90 -9.18 -33.22
N GLU A 331 21.76 -8.83 -34.17
CA GLU A 331 22.65 -7.66 -34.04
C GLU A 331 21.86 -6.36 -33.91
N LYS A 332 20.76 -6.21 -34.66
CA LYS A 332 19.88 -5.03 -34.56
C LYS A 332 19.05 -5.02 -33.27
N LEU A 333 18.62 -6.19 -32.78
CA LEU A 333 17.96 -6.33 -31.49
C LEU A 333 18.88 -5.90 -30.35
N GLU A 334 20.14 -6.35 -30.36
CA GLU A 334 21.17 -5.91 -29.43
C GLU A 334 21.36 -4.39 -29.46
N LYS A 335 21.58 -3.81 -30.65
CA LYS A 335 21.75 -2.34 -30.79
C LYS A 335 20.54 -1.58 -30.26
N THR A 336 19.33 -2.12 -30.47
CA THR A 336 18.10 -1.54 -29.95
C THR A 336 18.04 -1.63 -28.42
N HIS A 337 18.41 -2.76 -27.84
CA HIS A 337 18.51 -2.93 -26.40
C HIS A 337 19.53 -1.99 -25.77
N LEU A 338 20.73 -1.85 -26.35
CA LEU A 338 21.76 -0.92 -25.87
C LEU A 338 21.24 0.52 -25.87
N LYS A 339 20.55 0.94 -26.96
CA LYS A 339 19.92 2.26 -27.06
C LYS A 339 18.86 2.48 -25.97
N VAL A 340 17.95 1.50 -25.79
CA VAL A 340 16.88 1.56 -24.78
C VAL A 340 17.45 1.55 -23.36
N LEU A 341 18.49 0.75 -23.11
CA LEU A 341 19.15 0.60 -21.82
C LEU A 341 19.95 1.85 -21.44
N GLU A 342 20.75 2.38 -22.37
CA GLU A 342 21.49 3.63 -22.20
C GLU A 342 20.53 4.73 -21.81
N ARG A 343 19.45 4.89 -22.59
CA ARG A 343 18.42 5.87 -22.29
C ARG A 343 17.74 5.62 -20.95
N GLY A 344 17.45 4.36 -20.62
CA GLY A 344 16.86 3.98 -19.34
C GLY A 344 17.76 4.31 -18.15
N LYS A 345 19.07 4.07 -18.27
CA LYS A 345 20.07 4.41 -17.24
C LYS A 345 20.21 5.91 -17.06
N GLU A 346 20.18 6.68 -18.15
CA GLU A 346 20.21 8.14 -18.12
C GLU A 346 18.99 8.74 -17.41
N THR A 347 17.79 8.25 -17.74
CA THR A 347 16.54 8.85 -17.25
C THR A 347 16.02 8.22 -15.97
N GLY A 348 16.47 7.01 -15.63
CA GLY A 348 15.92 6.18 -14.57
C GLY A 348 14.50 5.69 -14.87
N THR A 349 14.12 5.58 -16.16
CA THR A 349 12.77 5.21 -16.62
C THR A 349 12.80 4.04 -17.59
N GLU A 350 11.64 3.48 -17.89
CA GLU A 350 11.46 2.51 -18.96
C GLU A 350 11.39 3.20 -20.31
N HIS A 351 11.95 2.55 -21.32
CA HIS A 351 11.89 2.92 -22.73
C HIS A 351 11.45 1.71 -23.52
N LEU A 352 10.74 1.94 -24.62
CA LEU A 352 10.19 0.93 -25.49
C LEU A 352 10.56 1.26 -26.93
N SER A 353 11.10 0.27 -27.63
CA SER A 353 11.32 0.26 -29.07
C SER A 353 10.61 -0.93 -29.69
N LEU A 354 10.20 -0.78 -30.95
CA LEU A 354 9.64 -1.86 -31.74
C LEU A 354 10.52 -2.08 -32.96
N ILE A 355 10.90 -3.32 -33.24
CA ILE A 355 11.61 -3.69 -34.47
C ILE A 355 10.84 -4.77 -35.24
N ASN A 356 10.99 -4.79 -36.57
CA ASN A 356 10.40 -5.85 -37.38
C ASN A 356 11.19 -7.14 -37.19
N LYS A 357 10.49 -8.26 -37.05
CA LYS A 357 11.09 -9.59 -36.97
C LYS A 357 11.84 -9.98 -38.25
N SER A 358 11.40 -9.48 -39.41
CA SER A 358 11.96 -9.84 -40.72
C SER A 358 13.37 -9.33 -40.95
N ASP A 359 13.66 -8.10 -40.52
CA ASP A 359 14.88 -7.37 -40.88
C ASP A 359 15.51 -6.60 -39.70
N GLY A 360 14.90 -6.62 -38.51
CA GLY A 360 15.39 -5.93 -37.32
C GLY A 360 15.32 -4.40 -37.40
N LEU A 361 14.75 -3.82 -38.46
CA LEU A 361 14.61 -2.37 -38.61
C LEU A 361 13.50 -1.84 -37.69
N PRO A 362 13.58 -0.56 -37.26
CA PRO A 362 12.52 0.05 -36.44
C PRO A 362 11.14 -0.09 -37.10
N ALA A 363 10.22 -0.70 -36.38
CA ALA A 363 8.82 -0.86 -36.78
C ALA A 363 7.96 0.34 -36.38
N PHE A 364 8.42 1.11 -35.39
CA PHE A 364 7.76 2.28 -34.84
C PHE A 364 8.80 3.24 -34.23
N LYS A 365 8.39 4.48 -33.94
CA LYS A 365 9.23 5.44 -33.20
C LYS A 365 9.48 4.94 -31.77
N ASP A 366 10.63 5.29 -31.21
CA ASP A 366 10.94 4.97 -29.82
C ASP A 366 10.02 5.73 -28.87
N LEU A 367 9.67 5.09 -27.76
CA LEU A 367 8.81 5.66 -26.74
C LEU A 367 9.52 5.64 -25.39
N SER A 368 9.47 6.75 -24.69
CA SER A 368 9.97 6.87 -23.32
C SER A 368 8.79 6.91 -22.36
N GLY A 369 8.90 6.18 -21.26
CA GLY A 369 7.87 6.08 -20.24
C GLY A 369 8.28 6.65 -18.89
N GLY A 370 7.50 6.29 -17.86
CA GLY A 370 7.81 6.51 -16.45
C GLY A 370 8.75 5.45 -15.89
N LYS A 371 8.89 5.40 -14.56
CA LYS A 371 9.82 4.46 -13.88
C LYS A 371 9.49 2.97 -14.10
N SER A 372 8.23 2.66 -14.37
CA SER A 372 7.69 1.29 -14.41
C SER A 372 6.60 1.12 -15.48
N SER A 373 6.52 2.02 -16.46
CA SER A 373 5.51 1.93 -17.52
C SER A 373 5.86 2.79 -18.73
N VAL A 374 5.39 2.39 -19.91
CA VAL A 374 5.38 3.20 -21.13
C VAL A 374 3.95 3.37 -21.61
N GLU A 375 3.55 4.60 -21.95
CA GLU A 375 2.19 4.91 -22.42
C GLU A 375 1.98 4.43 -23.87
N PHE A 376 0.88 3.71 -24.11
CA PHE A 376 0.52 3.23 -25.45
C PHE A 376 -0.37 4.25 -26.16
N THR A 377 0.26 5.06 -27.01
CA THR A 377 -0.47 6.04 -27.82
C THR A 377 -1.45 5.36 -28.80
N PRO A 378 -2.54 6.04 -29.22
CA PRO A 378 -3.44 5.51 -30.25
C PRO A 378 -2.70 5.07 -31.52
N GLU A 379 -1.66 5.80 -31.92
CA GLU A 379 -0.81 5.46 -33.07
C GLU A 379 -0.07 4.12 -32.88
N LEU A 380 0.46 3.86 -31.68
CA LEU A 380 1.10 2.58 -31.36
C LEU A 380 0.06 1.44 -31.36
N VAL A 381 -1.10 1.67 -30.74
CA VAL A 381 -2.19 0.69 -30.72
C VAL A 381 -2.65 0.34 -32.14
N ASP A 382 -2.80 1.34 -33.01
CA ASP A 382 -3.17 1.13 -34.41
C ASP A 382 -2.05 0.43 -35.18
N LYS A 383 -0.79 0.78 -34.94
CA LYS A 383 0.36 0.07 -35.51
C LYS A 383 0.31 -1.42 -35.13
N LEU A 384 0.11 -1.72 -33.85
CA LEU A 384 0.06 -3.10 -33.35
C LEU A 384 -1.15 -3.87 -33.88
N LYS A 385 -2.35 -3.25 -33.96
CA LYS A 385 -3.55 -3.91 -34.50
C LYS A 385 -3.46 -4.22 -35.99
N ASN A 386 -2.83 -3.34 -36.77
CA ASN A 386 -2.79 -3.44 -38.22
C ASN A 386 -1.54 -4.15 -38.76
N SER A 387 -0.56 -4.45 -37.92
CA SER A 387 0.64 -5.18 -38.33
C SER A 387 0.36 -6.67 -38.48
N SER A 388 1.05 -7.31 -39.42
CA SER A 388 0.92 -8.75 -39.65
C SER A 388 1.22 -9.56 -38.39
N LYS A 389 0.53 -10.70 -38.22
CA LYS A 389 0.72 -11.61 -37.09
C LYS A 389 2.21 -11.98 -36.91
N ASN A 390 2.70 -11.97 -35.68
CA ASN A 390 4.07 -12.34 -35.31
C ASN A 390 5.16 -11.59 -36.12
N SER A 391 4.95 -10.31 -36.42
CA SER A 391 5.87 -9.49 -37.22
C SER A 391 6.70 -8.50 -36.39
N ILE A 392 6.36 -8.25 -35.12
CA ILE A 392 7.00 -7.22 -34.28
C ILE A 392 7.70 -7.85 -33.07
N ILE A 393 8.92 -7.40 -32.79
CA ILE A 393 9.63 -7.64 -31.52
C ILE A 393 9.57 -6.33 -30.71
N MET A 394 9.07 -6.40 -29.48
CA MET A 394 9.06 -5.28 -28.54
C MET A 394 10.28 -5.36 -27.62
N VAL A 395 10.98 -4.25 -27.47
CA VAL A 395 12.26 -4.13 -26.79
C VAL A 395 12.15 -3.06 -25.72
N HIS A 396 12.32 -3.40 -24.45
CA HIS A 396 12.26 -2.43 -23.35
C HIS A 396 13.29 -2.70 -22.26
N ASN A 397 13.44 -1.76 -21.32
CA ASN A 397 14.29 -1.91 -20.15
C ASN A 397 13.48 -1.83 -18.86
N HIS A 398 13.93 -2.52 -17.82
CA HIS A 398 13.40 -2.41 -16.46
C HIS A 398 14.48 -1.84 -15.52
N PRO A 399 14.30 -0.63 -14.95
CA PRO A 399 15.24 -0.07 -13.96
C PRO A 399 15.45 -0.98 -12.75
N GLY A 400 14.38 -1.63 -12.27
CA GLY A 400 14.43 -2.60 -11.17
C GLY A 400 15.06 -3.95 -11.53
N SER A 401 15.32 -4.20 -12.82
CA SER A 401 15.89 -5.44 -13.38
C SER A 401 15.10 -6.73 -13.13
N SER A 402 13.85 -6.61 -12.69
CA SER A 402 12.89 -7.71 -12.63
C SER A 402 12.43 -8.14 -14.02
N SER A 403 11.81 -9.33 -14.10
CA SER A 403 11.21 -9.82 -15.34
C SER A 403 9.89 -9.11 -15.69
N PHE A 404 9.04 -9.72 -16.52
CA PHE A 404 7.79 -9.15 -17.03
C PHE A 404 6.74 -8.88 -15.94
N SER A 405 5.99 -7.80 -16.09
CA SER A 405 4.82 -7.43 -15.30
C SER A 405 3.52 -8.04 -15.88
N SER A 406 2.42 -7.95 -15.14
CA SER A 406 1.11 -8.35 -15.67
C SER A 406 0.66 -7.52 -16.88
N ASP A 407 1.08 -6.26 -16.97
CA ASP A 407 0.71 -5.38 -18.08
C ASP A 407 1.48 -5.74 -19.35
N ASP A 408 2.75 -6.12 -19.23
CA ASP A 408 3.51 -6.69 -20.35
C ASP A 408 2.82 -7.93 -20.91
N LEU A 409 2.33 -8.80 -20.03
CA LEU A 409 1.64 -10.01 -20.47
C LEU A 409 0.30 -9.70 -21.15
N LYS A 410 -0.42 -8.66 -20.73
CA LYS A 410 -1.65 -8.22 -21.41
C LYS A 410 -1.34 -7.71 -22.81
N VAL A 411 -0.30 -6.89 -22.95
CA VAL A 411 0.15 -6.38 -24.25
C VAL A 411 0.50 -7.56 -25.16
N LEU A 412 1.39 -8.45 -24.72
CA LEU A 412 1.76 -9.65 -25.47
C LEU A 412 0.53 -10.50 -25.84
N ASN A 413 -0.39 -10.69 -24.90
CA ASN A 413 -1.60 -11.49 -25.11
C ASN A 413 -2.57 -10.86 -26.12
N ASN A 414 -2.73 -9.53 -26.11
CA ASN A 414 -3.80 -8.85 -26.83
C ASN A 414 -3.46 -8.55 -28.28
N PHE A 415 -2.19 -8.32 -28.62
CA PHE A 415 -1.78 -7.98 -29.98
C PHE A 415 -1.10 -9.16 -30.69
N ASP A 416 -1.81 -9.78 -31.64
CA ASP A 416 -1.31 -10.91 -32.43
C ASP A 416 -0.09 -10.56 -33.30
N SER A 417 0.17 -9.27 -33.54
CA SER A 417 1.34 -8.80 -34.27
C SER A 417 2.65 -8.96 -33.49
N ILE A 418 2.58 -9.01 -32.16
CA ILE A 418 3.76 -9.14 -31.30
C ILE A 418 4.23 -10.59 -31.35
N TYR A 419 5.41 -10.79 -31.92
CA TYR A 419 6.12 -12.05 -31.90
C TYR A 419 6.76 -12.32 -30.53
N SER A 420 7.45 -11.33 -29.98
CA SER A 420 8.10 -11.43 -28.66
C SER A 420 8.18 -10.08 -27.95
N MET A 421 8.22 -10.13 -26.61
CA MET A 421 8.66 -9.02 -25.78
C MET A 421 10.01 -9.37 -25.15
N THR A 422 10.90 -8.39 -25.08
CA THR A 422 12.28 -8.53 -24.59
C THR A 422 12.60 -7.41 -23.61
N ILE A 423 13.27 -7.76 -22.51
CA ILE A 423 13.67 -6.85 -21.42
C ILE A 423 15.18 -6.93 -21.23
N GLU A 424 15.82 -5.79 -21.04
CA GLU A 424 17.13 -5.72 -20.38
C GLU A 424 17.08 -4.87 -19.11
N GLY A 425 17.44 -5.50 -18.00
CA GLY A 425 17.57 -4.86 -16.70
C GLY A 425 18.82 -3.98 -16.63
N HIS A 426 18.79 -2.96 -15.79
CA HIS A 426 19.94 -2.07 -15.57
C HIS A 426 21.18 -2.80 -15.02
N ASN A 427 21.00 -3.96 -14.40
CA ASN A 427 22.07 -4.87 -13.95
C ASN A 427 22.57 -5.85 -15.02
N GLY A 428 22.06 -5.78 -16.27
CA GLY A 428 22.48 -6.63 -17.38
C GLY A 428 21.73 -7.97 -17.52
N ARG A 429 20.79 -8.28 -16.62
CA ARG A 429 19.88 -9.42 -16.79
C ARG A 429 18.96 -9.19 -17.98
N LYS A 430 18.75 -10.23 -18.78
CA LYS A 430 17.93 -10.16 -20.00
C LYS A 430 16.82 -11.18 -19.98
N TYR A 431 15.66 -10.83 -20.49
CA TYR A 431 14.49 -11.68 -20.54
C TYR A 431 13.83 -11.64 -21.90
N SER A 432 13.25 -12.76 -22.34
CA SER A 432 12.33 -12.79 -23.49
C SER A 432 11.09 -13.62 -23.17
N CYS A 433 9.94 -13.20 -23.70
CA CYS A 433 8.68 -13.91 -23.60
C CYS A 433 7.96 -13.92 -24.95
N MET A 434 7.44 -15.08 -25.34
CA MET A 434 6.72 -15.32 -26.58
C MET A 434 5.53 -16.24 -26.33
N MET A 435 4.38 -15.96 -26.94
CA MET A 435 3.26 -16.91 -26.89
C MET A 435 3.56 -18.19 -27.68
N SER A 436 4.34 -18.12 -28.76
CA SER A 436 4.60 -19.24 -29.69
C SER A 436 3.28 -19.92 -30.13
N ASP A 437 3.14 -21.23 -29.94
CA ASP A 437 1.91 -22.00 -30.19
C ASP A 437 1.08 -22.21 -28.90
N GLY A 438 1.43 -21.49 -27.84
CA GLY A 438 0.79 -21.52 -26.54
C GLY A 438 -0.59 -20.87 -26.52
N LYS A 439 -1.25 -20.99 -25.37
CA LYS A 439 -2.64 -20.58 -25.20
C LYS A 439 -2.74 -19.06 -25.02
N LYS A 440 -3.56 -18.43 -25.86
CA LYS A 440 -4.03 -17.06 -25.63
C LYS A 440 -5.03 -17.06 -24.45
N VAL A 441 -4.90 -16.08 -23.59
CA VAL A 441 -5.78 -15.84 -22.45
C VAL A 441 -6.94 -14.96 -22.91
N ASN A 442 -8.16 -15.33 -22.53
CA ASN A 442 -9.38 -14.75 -23.10
C ASN A 442 -9.82 -13.40 -22.49
N SER A 443 -9.12 -12.90 -21.46
CA SER A 443 -9.35 -11.55 -20.91
C SER A 443 -8.16 -11.07 -20.07
N ASP A 444 -7.99 -9.75 -20.00
CA ASP A 444 -6.97 -9.10 -19.16
C ASP A 444 -7.13 -9.43 -17.68
N SER A 445 -8.37 -9.54 -17.21
CA SER A 445 -8.65 -9.96 -15.83
C SER A 445 -8.15 -11.37 -15.56
N LYS A 446 -8.20 -12.26 -16.54
CA LYS A 446 -7.66 -13.62 -16.41
C LYS A 446 -6.14 -13.64 -16.51
N VAL A 447 -5.53 -12.77 -17.33
CA VAL A 447 -4.06 -12.56 -17.34
C VAL A 447 -3.59 -12.11 -15.95
N ASN A 448 -4.23 -11.08 -15.37
CA ASN A 448 -3.94 -10.62 -14.01
C ASN A 448 -4.10 -11.75 -12.98
N ARG A 449 -5.17 -12.53 -13.08
CA ARG A 449 -5.41 -13.64 -12.15
C ARG A 449 -4.32 -14.71 -12.24
N LEU A 450 -3.94 -15.11 -13.45
CA LEU A 450 -2.87 -16.10 -13.67
C LEU A 450 -1.53 -15.57 -13.17
N TYR A 451 -1.19 -14.33 -13.52
CA TYR A 451 0.02 -13.66 -13.04
C TYR A 451 0.08 -13.65 -11.51
N SER A 452 -1.00 -13.23 -10.85
CA SER A 452 -1.11 -13.23 -9.39
C SER A 452 -1.03 -14.64 -8.80
N GLN A 453 -1.67 -15.65 -9.40
CA GLN A 453 -1.60 -17.03 -8.93
C GLN A 453 -0.15 -17.56 -8.91
N HIS A 454 0.60 -17.31 -9.98
CA HIS A 454 2.02 -17.69 -10.05
C HIS A 454 2.90 -16.82 -9.15
N LYS A 455 2.56 -15.53 -8.96
CA LYS A 455 3.20 -14.65 -7.97
C LYS A 455 3.06 -15.25 -6.57
N TYR A 456 1.86 -15.63 -6.14
CA TYR A 456 1.64 -16.19 -4.79
C TYR A 456 2.30 -17.54 -4.59
N ARG A 457 2.28 -18.40 -5.61
CA ARG A 457 2.88 -19.75 -5.53
C ARG A 457 4.34 -19.72 -5.07
N HIS A 458 5.09 -18.70 -5.49
CA HIS A 458 6.51 -18.55 -5.16
C HIS A 458 6.80 -17.54 -4.04
N HIS A 459 5.77 -16.84 -3.54
CA HIS A 459 5.94 -15.72 -2.61
C HIS A 459 6.61 -16.12 -1.29
N GLU A 460 6.15 -17.20 -0.65
CA GLU A 460 6.68 -17.61 0.68
C GLU A 460 8.19 -17.90 0.64
N LYS A 461 8.66 -18.56 -0.44
CA LYS A 461 10.08 -18.85 -0.67
C LYS A 461 10.95 -17.60 -0.62
N PHE A 462 10.51 -16.50 -1.24
CA PHE A 462 11.30 -15.27 -1.32
C PHE A 462 11.09 -14.35 -0.13
N ARG A 463 9.89 -14.34 0.46
CA ARG A 463 9.61 -13.65 1.73
C ARG A 463 10.55 -14.14 2.83
N ASP A 464 10.68 -15.44 3.00
CA ASP A 464 11.47 -16.02 4.08
C ASP A 464 12.97 -15.70 3.90
N LYS A 465 13.47 -15.68 2.65
CA LYS A 465 14.84 -15.25 2.33
C LYS A 465 15.10 -13.78 2.68
N VAL A 466 14.15 -12.88 2.43
CA VAL A 466 14.30 -11.46 2.81
C VAL A 466 14.28 -11.32 4.34
N LEU A 467 13.37 -12.01 5.03
CA LEU A 467 13.27 -11.97 6.49
C LEU A 467 14.52 -12.53 7.19
N ASN A 468 15.16 -13.53 6.59
CA ASN A 468 16.41 -14.10 7.08
C ASN A 468 17.65 -13.27 6.71
N GLY A 469 17.50 -12.20 5.93
CA GLY A 469 18.61 -11.37 5.43
C GLY A 469 19.45 -12.05 4.35
N GLU A 470 18.95 -13.12 3.73
CA GLU A 470 19.63 -13.86 2.66
C GLU A 470 19.57 -13.14 1.31
N LEU A 471 18.54 -12.30 1.09
CA LEU A 471 18.37 -11.47 -0.10
C LEU A 471 17.87 -10.08 0.31
N SER A 472 18.28 -9.05 -0.43
CA SER A 472 17.58 -7.76 -0.38
C SER A 472 16.19 -7.88 -1.03
N SER A 473 15.27 -6.97 -0.69
CA SER A 473 13.93 -6.95 -1.30
C SER A 473 13.97 -6.81 -2.83
N GLN A 474 14.97 -6.09 -3.36
CA GLN A 474 15.14 -5.90 -4.79
C GLN A 474 15.62 -7.19 -5.48
N GLU A 475 16.63 -7.85 -4.92
CA GLU A 475 17.12 -9.13 -5.44
C GLU A 475 16.04 -10.22 -5.35
N ALA A 476 15.31 -10.25 -4.23
CA ALA A 476 14.18 -11.15 -4.04
C ALA A 476 13.10 -10.93 -5.10
N TRP A 477 12.77 -9.68 -5.44
CA TRP A 477 11.80 -9.39 -6.50
C TRP A 477 12.29 -9.82 -7.90
N GLN A 478 13.58 -9.66 -8.19
CA GLN A 478 14.17 -10.09 -9.46
C GLN A 478 14.08 -11.63 -9.63
N GLU A 479 14.42 -12.39 -8.59
CA GLU A 479 14.30 -13.86 -8.64
C GLU A 479 12.84 -14.34 -8.57
N HIS A 480 11.99 -13.65 -7.81
CA HIS A 480 10.58 -13.98 -7.70
C HIS A 480 9.83 -13.78 -9.02
N SER A 481 10.06 -12.65 -9.68
CA SER A 481 9.47 -12.37 -11.00
C SER A 481 9.95 -13.38 -12.07
N HIS A 482 11.18 -13.89 -11.97
CA HIS A 482 11.66 -14.96 -12.83
C HIS A 482 10.94 -16.30 -12.61
N GLU A 483 10.81 -16.75 -11.36
CA GLU A 483 10.13 -18.02 -11.02
C GLU A 483 8.63 -17.97 -11.38
N LEU A 484 8.00 -16.82 -11.13
CA LEU A 484 6.64 -16.52 -11.58
C LEU A 484 6.51 -16.73 -13.09
N MET A 485 7.37 -16.06 -13.87
CA MET A 485 7.30 -16.12 -15.32
C MET A 485 7.61 -17.51 -15.87
N THR A 486 8.54 -18.23 -15.23
CA THR A 486 8.87 -19.60 -15.59
C THR A 486 7.67 -20.53 -15.44
N SER A 487 6.99 -20.52 -14.29
CA SER A 487 5.83 -21.39 -14.07
C SER A 487 4.59 -20.96 -14.84
N LEU A 488 4.40 -19.65 -15.07
CA LEU A 488 3.29 -19.14 -15.89
C LEU A 488 3.47 -19.51 -17.36
N ALA A 489 4.68 -19.36 -17.89
CA ALA A 489 4.97 -19.70 -19.27
C ALA A 489 4.77 -21.20 -19.53
N ASP A 490 5.21 -22.06 -18.59
CA ASP A 490 4.96 -23.51 -18.66
C ASP A 490 3.45 -23.84 -18.68
N GLU A 491 2.64 -23.22 -17.81
CA GLU A 491 1.19 -23.46 -17.77
C GLU A 491 0.49 -23.04 -19.07
N LEU A 492 0.93 -21.93 -19.67
CA LEU A 492 0.34 -21.40 -20.91
C LEU A 492 0.94 -22.02 -22.18
N GLY A 493 2.03 -22.77 -22.09
CA GLY A 493 2.82 -23.21 -23.24
C GLY A 493 3.50 -22.05 -23.97
N TRP A 494 3.78 -20.96 -23.25
CA TRP A 494 4.55 -19.82 -23.76
C TRP A 494 6.05 -20.14 -23.61
N VAL A 495 6.88 -19.45 -24.39
CA VAL A 495 8.33 -19.57 -24.33
C VAL A 495 8.89 -18.38 -23.57
N TYR A 496 9.45 -18.66 -22.39
CA TYR A 496 10.14 -17.68 -21.55
C TYR A 496 11.62 -18.04 -21.41
N ARG A 497 12.50 -17.06 -21.57
CA ARG A 497 13.96 -17.24 -21.47
C ARG A 497 14.58 -16.13 -20.63
N ARG A 498 15.62 -16.47 -19.86
CA ARG A 498 16.41 -15.54 -19.05
C ARG A 498 17.90 -15.73 -19.34
N ILE A 499 18.65 -14.63 -19.32
CA ILE A 499 20.11 -14.61 -19.32
C ILE A 499 20.57 -13.77 -18.13
N LEU A 500 21.51 -14.31 -17.37
CA LEU A 500 22.20 -13.61 -16.28
C LEU A 500 23.48 -12.94 -16.82
N PRO A 501 23.91 -11.81 -16.27
CA PRO A 501 25.20 -11.19 -16.60
C PRO A 501 26.36 -12.11 -16.21
N GLU A 502 27.51 -11.97 -16.88
CA GLU A 502 28.71 -12.75 -16.54
C GLU A 502 29.13 -12.51 -15.07
N GLY A 503 29.18 -13.58 -14.27
CA GLY A 503 29.61 -13.54 -12.86
C GLY A 503 28.50 -13.77 -11.82
N GLU A 504 27.24 -13.89 -12.25
CA GLU A 504 26.12 -14.46 -11.48
C GLU A 504 25.83 -15.89 -11.95
#